data_AF-A0AAD7U6X3-F1
#
_entry.id   AF-A0AAD7U6X3-F1
#
_cell.length_a   1.000
_cell.length_b   1.000
_cell.length_c   1.000
_cell.angle_alpha   90.00
_cell.angle_beta   90.00
_cell.angle_gamma   90.00
#
_symmetry.space_group_name_H-M   'P 1'
#
loop_
_entity.id
_entity.type
_entity.pdbx_description
1 polymer ?
#
loop_
_entity_poly.entity_id
_entity_poly.type
_entity_poly.pdbx_seq_one_letter_code
_entity_poly.pdbx_strand_id
1 'polypeptide(L)'
;MAEAEDKKEKEPLPEELVALLKSDAFGLRVYRCNAPPVEPFADSSSLQDAQKILVEVFAPGKWRIDGCRERKSLNHAKIVDDVVANGASSAYAASVCPFSGVNALHACAINGYLSLMKVLVEKADLSPLSVAPGLSTLLNSRLEHVRGADVMWMAKRRGHKHIVDYLKTLPVIKQSVASVEKQLVFIEAAHKKALEEARAKAIAEAQRRAEEERQKAIDEKKRKEKEKAQRKMRDDIQVFDNRLRAYKKKLQDPTIAFKLAETGQTRAMELLEDEQASHKQESNRCKHMRSLADVHEIGNEMKKTETLVADIDEMLNEYVSLWGVDAELDKSVHEAHETKWRDLVPEELEELAKKMASKVKKLPKNVKASDAFKNLDRRAKEFSMSCPLITSLHTPAMKARHWDELRMHTDKLKSSPIENANIELADILALELHQGAMALAVEEITDKAVKEAKQEETLKVLEANWAGIIFVMTPYDKDPEVPLLKMDEKDFEQLESDLLTLQSMVSSRYDFFKAQSTMWQQELQNVGEVIAILAELQRMWSYLEPLFIGSDEACGPCRYL
;
A
#
# COMPACT_ATOMS: atom_id res chain seq x y z
N MET A 1 -13.42 45.19 37.96
CA MET A 1 -13.34 46.66 38.00
C MET A 1 -14.55 47.20 38.74
N ALA A 2 -14.42 47.38 40.06
CA ALA A 2 -15.18 48.30 40.92
C ALA A 2 -14.78 48.00 42.38
N GLU A 3 -13.50 48.17 42.69
CA GLU A 3 -13.01 48.36 44.06
C GLU A 3 -12.24 49.67 44.05
N ALA A 4 -12.99 50.77 44.10
CA ALA A 4 -12.45 52.09 44.34
C ALA A 4 -13.62 52.93 44.80
N GLU A 5 -13.75 53.13 46.11
CA GLU A 5 -14.09 54.44 46.64
C GLU A 5 -13.89 54.48 48.17
N ASP A 6 -13.15 55.52 48.56
CA ASP A 6 -13.12 56.17 49.87
C ASP A 6 -12.34 55.54 51.03
N LYS A 7 -11.02 55.36 50.83
CA LYS A 7 -10.05 55.47 51.94
C LYS A 7 -9.75 56.95 52.19
N LYS A 8 -10.57 57.61 53.00
CA LYS A 8 -10.09 58.77 53.78
C LYS A 8 -9.06 58.25 54.79
N GLU A 9 -7.81 58.67 54.64
CA GLU A 9 -6.74 58.46 55.62
C GLU A 9 -7.22 58.91 57.01
N LYS A 10 -7.47 57.93 57.88
CA LYS A 10 -7.55 58.14 59.33
C LYS A 10 -6.18 57.79 59.89
N GLU A 11 -5.61 58.70 60.69
CA GLU A 11 -4.38 58.47 61.45
C GLU A 11 -4.41 57.08 62.14
N PRO A 12 -3.29 56.34 62.14
CA PRO A 12 -3.25 55.01 62.73
C PRO A 12 -3.46 55.10 64.25
N LEU A 13 -4.51 54.44 64.72
CA LEU A 13 -4.86 54.35 66.14
C LEU A 13 -3.73 53.63 66.92
N PRO A 14 -3.34 54.11 68.12
CA PRO A 14 -2.34 53.46 68.99
C PRO A 14 -2.59 51.95 69.20
N GLU A 15 -1.53 51.13 69.21
CA GLU A 15 -1.61 49.66 69.32
C GLU A 15 -2.38 49.18 70.58
N GLU A 16 -2.28 49.92 71.70
CA GLU A 16 -3.02 49.66 72.94
C GLU A 16 -4.55 49.75 72.75
N LEU A 17 -5.03 50.64 71.89
CA LEU A 17 -6.46 50.82 71.59
C LEU A 17 -6.99 49.73 70.65
N VAL A 18 -6.15 49.22 69.76
CA VAL A 18 -6.46 48.03 68.94
C VAL A 18 -6.52 46.77 69.81
N ALA A 19 -5.66 46.67 70.83
CA ALA A 19 -5.70 45.60 71.82
C ALA A 19 -7.00 45.64 72.66
N LEU A 20 -7.46 46.83 73.07
CA LEU A 20 -8.71 47.03 73.83
C LEU A 20 -9.96 46.52 73.08
N LEU A 21 -10.03 46.73 71.77
CA LEU A 21 -11.12 46.21 70.92
C LEU A 21 -11.03 44.68 70.73
N LYS A 22 -9.81 44.13 70.76
CA LYS A 22 -9.55 42.69 70.67
C LYS A 22 -9.81 41.93 71.98
N SER A 23 -9.72 42.58 73.14
CA SER A 23 -9.83 41.97 74.47
C SER A 23 -11.24 41.92 75.06
N ASP A 24 -12.27 42.28 74.30
CA ASP A 24 -13.66 42.39 74.79
C ASP A 24 -13.80 43.32 76.01
N ALA A 25 -13.09 44.45 76.01
CA ALA A 25 -13.06 45.39 77.14
C ALA A 25 -14.44 45.93 77.55
N PHE A 26 -15.39 46.01 76.61
CA PHE A 26 -16.78 46.41 76.88
C PHE A 26 -17.69 45.24 77.28
N GLY A 27 -17.21 43.98 77.18
CA GLY A 27 -17.96 42.77 77.50
C GLY A 27 -19.16 42.52 76.59
N LEU A 28 -18.99 42.72 75.28
CA LEU A 28 -20.03 42.72 74.24
C LEU A 28 -19.92 41.55 73.26
N ARG A 29 -18.93 40.66 73.35
CA ARG A 29 -18.80 39.50 72.42
C ARG A 29 -19.85 38.42 72.63
N VAL A 30 -20.32 38.23 73.86
CA VAL A 30 -21.27 37.17 74.24
C VAL A 30 -22.37 37.76 75.12
N TYR A 31 -23.57 37.19 75.04
CA TYR A 31 -24.67 37.52 75.95
C TYR A 31 -24.33 37.19 77.41
N ARG A 32 -24.45 38.15 78.32
CA ARG A 32 -24.18 37.95 79.76
C ARG A 32 -25.28 38.58 80.63
N CYS A 33 -26.11 37.77 81.29
CA CYS A 33 -27.05 38.26 82.31
C CYS A 33 -26.30 38.74 83.57
N ASN A 34 -26.78 39.81 84.22
CA ASN A 34 -26.25 40.34 85.48
C ASN A 34 -24.74 40.63 85.47
N ALA A 35 -24.17 40.99 84.31
CA ALA A 35 -22.74 41.18 84.16
C ALA A 35 -22.18 42.23 85.17
N PRO A 36 -20.97 42.02 85.72
CA PRO A 36 -20.32 43.03 86.57
C PRO A 36 -20.05 44.30 85.76
N PRO A 37 -20.04 45.49 86.40
CA PRO A 37 -19.70 46.72 85.71
C PRO A 37 -18.32 46.62 85.06
N VAL A 38 -18.18 47.23 83.89
CA VAL A 38 -16.91 47.30 83.15
C VAL A 38 -16.38 48.70 83.17
N GLU A 39 -15.06 48.81 83.29
CA GLU A 39 -14.30 50.05 83.23
C GLU A 39 -13.24 49.92 82.14
N PRO A 40 -13.63 50.04 80.87
CA PRO A 40 -12.75 49.75 79.73
C PRO A 40 -11.53 50.69 79.61
N PHE A 41 -11.41 51.70 80.47
CA PHE A 41 -10.40 52.76 80.40
C PHE A 41 -9.58 52.91 81.70
N ALA A 42 -9.72 52.01 82.67
CA ALA A 42 -9.09 52.15 84.00
C ALA A 42 -7.55 52.05 83.98
N ASP A 43 -6.96 51.31 83.03
CA ASP A 43 -5.54 50.93 83.04
C ASP A 43 -4.65 51.72 82.04
N SER A 44 -5.21 52.67 81.28
CA SER A 44 -4.47 53.39 80.23
C SER A 44 -3.94 54.75 80.69
N SER A 45 -2.63 54.96 80.64
CA SER A 45 -1.94 56.19 81.08
C SER A 45 -2.02 57.37 80.08
N SER A 46 -2.54 57.14 78.86
CA SER A 46 -2.58 58.08 77.74
C SER A 46 -4.02 58.41 77.27
N LEU A 47 -4.93 58.69 78.20
CA LEU A 47 -6.33 59.00 77.89
C LEU A 47 -6.51 60.44 77.35
N GLN A 48 -7.26 60.57 76.25
CA GLN A 48 -7.74 61.86 75.74
C GLN A 48 -8.83 62.44 76.65
N ASP A 49 -9.04 63.76 76.64
CA ASP A 49 -9.95 64.43 77.58
C ASP A 49 -11.41 63.92 77.50
N ALA A 50 -11.90 63.58 76.31
CA ALA A 50 -13.22 62.94 76.14
C ALA A 50 -13.30 61.54 76.78
N GLN A 51 -12.20 60.80 76.84
CA GLN A 51 -12.16 59.46 77.45
C GLN A 51 -12.06 59.55 78.96
N LYS A 52 -11.36 60.55 79.51
CA LYS A 52 -11.35 60.84 80.96
C LYS A 52 -12.76 61.13 81.47
N ILE A 53 -13.55 61.90 80.73
CA ILE A 53 -14.95 62.16 81.05
C ILE A 53 -15.77 60.87 80.99
N LEU A 54 -15.55 60.00 79.99
CA LEU A 54 -16.22 58.71 79.91
C LEU A 54 -15.82 57.76 81.05
N VAL A 55 -14.57 57.78 81.53
CA VAL A 55 -14.14 57.00 82.72
C VAL A 55 -15.03 57.34 83.92
N GLU A 56 -15.34 58.62 84.12
CA GLU A 56 -16.23 59.05 85.21
C GLU A 56 -17.67 58.55 85.04
N VAL A 57 -18.14 58.41 83.80
CA VAL A 57 -19.46 57.84 83.49
C VAL A 57 -19.46 56.32 83.65
N PHE A 58 -18.37 55.64 83.30
CA PHE A 58 -18.20 54.18 83.45
C PHE A 58 -17.93 53.77 84.90
N ALA A 59 -17.44 54.68 85.75
CA ALA A 59 -17.07 54.41 87.14
C ALA A 59 -18.25 53.82 87.95
N PRO A 60 -18.16 52.56 88.40
CA PRO A 60 -19.23 51.87 89.09
C PRO A 60 -19.36 52.31 90.53
N GLY A 61 -20.60 52.57 90.95
CA GLY A 61 -20.94 52.58 92.37
C GLY A 61 -20.92 51.16 92.96
N LYS A 62 -21.29 51.03 94.25
CA LYS A 62 -21.35 49.75 94.96
C LYS A 62 -22.22 48.74 94.19
N TRP A 63 -21.59 47.75 93.56
CA TRP A 63 -22.26 46.69 92.82
C TRP A 63 -22.70 45.55 93.75
N ARG A 64 -23.91 45.03 93.55
CA ARG A 64 -24.46 43.85 94.23
C ARG A 64 -25.21 42.99 93.22
N ILE A 65 -25.33 41.70 93.54
CA ILE A 65 -26.02 40.70 92.72
C ILE A 65 -27.55 40.80 92.89
N ASP A 66 -28.03 41.43 93.96
CA ASP A 66 -29.46 41.63 94.23
C ASP A 66 -30.08 42.63 93.25
N GLY A 67 -30.95 42.16 92.35
CA GLY A 67 -31.62 42.96 91.32
C GLY A 67 -32.66 43.98 91.82
N CYS A 68 -32.74 44.22 93.13
CA CYS A 68 -33.77 45.06 93.76
C CYS A 68 -33.41 46.55 93.83
N ARG A 69 -32.17 46.95 93.50
CA ARG A 69 -31.75 48.36 93.47
C ARG A 69 -31.09 48.70 92.15
N GLU A 70 -31.43 49.88 91.63
CA GLU A 70 -30.85 50.39 90.40
C GLU A 70 -29.34 50.62 90.54
N ARG A 71 -28.58 50.27 89.50
CA ARG A 71 -27.15 50.57 89.42
C ARG A 71 -26.96 52.06 89.19
N LYS A 72 -26.04 52.67 89.95
CA LYS A 72 -25.65 54.07 89.79
C LYS A 72 -24.14 54.14 89.61
N SER A 73 -23.68 55.08 88.79
CA SER A 73 -22.26 55.42 88.73
C SER A 73 -21.81 56.05 90.06
N LEU A 74 -20.52 55.98 90.36
CA LEU A 74 -19.97 56.62 91.56
C LEU A 74 -20.21 58.14 91.54
N ASN A 75 -20.17 58.72 90.34
CA ASN A 75 -20.38 60.14 90.07
C ASN A 75 -21.82 60.49 89.67
N HIS A 76 -22.79 59.62 89.94
CA HIS A 76 -24.16 59.75 89.43
C HIS A 76 -24.82 61.10 89.76
N ALA A 77 -24.70 61.60 90.99
CA ALA A 77 -25.27 62.89 91.37
C ALA A 77 -24.64 64.06 90.60
N LYS A 78 -23.30 64.06 90.47
CA LYS A 78 -22.55 65.10 89.75
C LYS A 78 -22.93 65.16 88.27
N ILE A 79 -23.02 63.99 87.62
CA ILE A 79 -23.37 63.90 86.19
C ILE A 79 -24.83 64.30 85.97
N VAL A 80 -25.75 63.89 86.85
CA VAL A 80 -27.16 64.29 86.74
C VAL A 80 -27.33 65.79 86.94
N ASP A 81 -26.69 66.40 87.93
CA ASP A 81 -26.80 67.83 88.21
C ASP A 81 -26.24 68.67 87.04
N ASP A 82 -25.10 68.27 86.45
CA ASP A 82 -24.51 68.94 85.29
C ASP A 82 -25.37 68.80 84.02
N VAL A 83 -25.90 67.60 83.76
CA VAL A 83 -26.77 67.34 82.61
C VAL A 83 -28.12 68.05 82.75
N VAL A 84 -28.64 68.21 83.97
CA VAL A 84 -29.88 68.97 84.22
C VAL A 84 -29.65 70.48 84.08
N ALA A 85 -28.48 70.98 84.45
CA ALA A 85 -28.13 72.40 84.32
C ALA A 85 -27.80 72.82 82.87
N ASN A 86 -27.05 71.98 82.15
CA ASN A 86 -26.43 72.34 80.86
C ASN A 86 -27.02 71.58 79.65
N GLY A 87 -27.88 70.57 79.87
CA GLY A 87 -28.55 69.80 78.81
C GLY A 87 -27.57 69.19 77.81
N ALA A 88 -27.81 69.41 76.51
CA ALA A 88 -26.95 68.93 75.42
C ALA A 88 -25.54 69.56 75.40
N SER A 89 -25.34 70.69 76.09
CA SER A 89 -24.03 71.37 76.20
C SER A 89 -23.20 70.89 77.40
N SER A 90 -23.69 69.92 78.17
CA SER A 90 -22.91 69.25 79.22
C SER A 90 -21.68 68.55 78.62
N ALA A 91 -20.55 68.65 79.32
CA ALA A 91 -19.31 67.98 78.93
C ALA A 91 -19.49 66.44 78.83
N TYR A 92 -20.38 65.87 79.67
CA TYR A 92 -20.70 64.43 79.65
C TYR A 92 -21.56 64.04 78.45
N ALA A 93 -22.50 64.89 78.03
CA ALA A 93 -23.38 64.65 76.88
C ALA A 93 -22.65 64.75 75.53
N ALA A 94 -21.71 65.70 75.40
CA ALA A 94 -20.94 65.92 74.18
C ALA A 94 -19.73 64.96 74.01
N SER A 95 -19.33 64.26 75.08
CA SER A 95 -18.19 63.34 75.03
C SER A 95 -18.50 62.08 74.19
N VAL A 96 -17.73 61.91 73.12
CA VAL A 96 -17.75 60.72 72.27
C VAL A 96 -16.33 60.19 72.13
N CYS A 97 -16.17 58.89 72.32
CA CYS A 97 -14.90 58.22 72.13
C CYS A 97 -14.49 58.26 70.64
N PRO A 98 -13.35 58.86 70.28
CA PRO A 98 -12.99 59.07 68.86
C PRO A 98 -12.76 57.78 68.05
N PHE A 99 -12.41 56.67 68.72
CA PHE A 99 -12.10 55.41 68.05
C PHE A 99 -13.27 54.41 68.08
N SER A 100 -13.91 54.22 69.23
CA SER A 100 -15.02 53.27 69.36
C SER A 100 -16.36 53.88 68.96
N GLY A 101 -16.51 55.21 69.03
CA GLY A 101 -17.79 55.90 68.85
C GLY A 101 -18.76 55.75 70.03
N VAL A 102 -18.28 55.24 71.17
CA VAL A 102 -19.06 55.09 72.41
C VAL A 102 -19.27 56.47 73.04
N ASN A 103 -20.51 56.77 73.43
CA ASN A 103 -20.91 58.01 74.11
C ASN A 103 -21.40 57.68 75.53
N ALA A 104 -21.78 58.70 76.32
CA ALA A 104 -22.30 58.49 77.67
C ALA A 104 -23.56 57.60 77.71
N LEU A 105 -24.38 57.61 76.66
CA LEU A 105 -25.58 56.78 76.54
C LEU A 105 -25.24 55.29 76.34
N HIS A 106 -24.26 55.01 75.49
CA HIS A 106 -23.65 53.68 75.31
C HIS A 106 -23.02 53.18 76.62
N ALA A 107 -22.32 54.04 77.36
CA ALA A 107 -21.74 53.71 78.66
C ALA A 107 -22.80 53.31 79.70
N CYS A 108 -23.90 54.08 79.77
CA CYS A 108 -25.04 53.76 80.64
C CYS A 108 -25.69 52.41 80.27
N ALA A 109 -25.82 52.12 78.98
CA ALA A 109 -26.37 50.85 78.49
C ALA A 109 -25.46 49.65 78.75
N ILE A 110 -24.13 49.83 78.78
CA ILE A 110 -23.18 48.76 79.07
C ILE A 110 -23.18 48.38 80.56
N ASN A 111 -23.22 49.39 81.46
CA ASN A 111 -23.14 49.18 82.92
C ASN A 111 -24.48 49.07 83.64
N GLY A 112 -25.58 49.44 83.00
CA GLY A 112 -26.94 49.24 83.53
C GLY A 112 -27.50 50.45 84.30
N TYR A 113 -27.09 51.68 83.97
CA TYR A 113 -27.51 52.90 84.67
C TYR A 113 -28.80 53.47 84.09
N LEU A 114 -29.96 52.93 84.47
CA LEU A 114 -31.26 53.28 83.87
C LEU A 114 -31.68 54.75 84.14
N SER A 115 -31.55 55.26 85.36
CA SER A 115 -31.94 56.62 85.74
C SER A 115 -31.08 57.66 85.06
N LEU A 116 -29.76 57.42 84.99
CA LEU A 116 -28.84 58.27 84.24
C LEU A 116 -29.16 58.26 82.74
N MET A 117 -29.51 57.08 82.20
CA MET A 117 -29.91 56.95 80.80
C MET A 117 -31.21 57.71 80.49
N LYS A 118 -32.20 57.70 81.39
CA LYS A 118 -33.44 58.47 81.24
C LYS A 118 -33.15 59.98 81.21
N VAL A 119 -32.34 60.47 82.14
CA VAL A 119 -31.95 61.89 82.19
C VAL A 119 -31.20 62.29 80.91
N LEU A 120 -30.28 61.47 80.42
CA LEU A 120 -29.54 61.74 79.18
C LEU A 120 -30.43 61.75 77.92
N VAL A 121 -31.46 60.91 77.85
CA VAL A 121 -32.41 60.88 76.74
C VAL A 121 -33.43 62.03 76.82
N GLU A 122 -33.93 62.35 78.03
CA GLU A 122 -35.01 63.34 78.22
C GLU A 122 -34.50 64.79 78.33
N LYS A 123 -33.29 65.02 78.86
CA LYS A 123 -32.75 66.36 79.14
C LYS A 123 -31.59 66.77 78.23
N ALA A 124 -30.83 65.81 77.71
CA ALA A 124 -29.70 66.09 76.82
C ALA A 124 -29.94 65.69 75.35
N ASP A 125 -31.15 65.23 75.00
CA ASP A 125 -31.60 64.88 73.64
C ASP A 125 -30.66 63.90 72.88
N LEU A 126 -29.95 63.01 73.60
CA LEU A 126 -29.11 62.01 72.96
C LEU A 126 -29.98 60.94 72.30
N SER A 127 -29.82 60.79 70.98
CA SER A 127 -30.54 59.77 70.20
C SER A 127 -30.09 58.36 70.56
N PRO A 128 -31.01 57.46 70.98
CA PRO A 128 -30.71 56.06 71.23
C PRO A 128 -30.35 55.23 69.98
N LEU A 129 -30.53 55.82 68.79
CA LEU A 129 -30.14 55.22 67.50
C LEU A 129 -28.71 55.57 67.10
N SER A 130 -27.96 56.31 67.93
CA SER A 130 -26.54 56.53 67.69
C SER A 130 -25.83 55.17 67.58
N VAL A 131 -25.11 54.94 66.50
CA VAL A 131 -24.31 53.73 66.30
C VAL A 131 -22.87 54.04 66.66
N ALA A 132 -22.21 53.11 67.35
CA ALA A 132 -20.78 53.13 67.57
C ALA A 132 -20.05 52.40 66.41
N PRO A 133 -19.60 53.09 65.33
CA PRO A 133 -19.06 52.46 64.12
C PRO A 133 -17.77 51.66 64.36
N GLY A 134 -17.00 52.03 65.39
CA GLY A 134 -15.76 51.34 65.77
C GLY A 134 -15.99 49.94 66.35
N LEU A 135 -17.24 49.57 66.68
CA LEU A 135 -17.62 48.25 67.18
C LEU A 135 -18.29 47.36 66.12
N SER A 136 -18.28 47.77 64.85
CA SER A 136 -18.91 47.03 63.74
C SER A 136 -18.32 45.64 63.48
N THR A 137 -17.05 45.43 63.87
CA THR A 137 -16.35 44.13 63.77
C THR A 137 -16.80 43.09 64.80
N LEU A 138 -17.54 43.50 65.84
CA LEU A 138 -18.08 42.61 66.88
C LEU A 138 -19.50 42.11 66.56
N LEU A 139 -20.07 42.58 65.46
CA LEU A 139 -21.35 42.15 64.93
C LEU A 139 -21.14 40.81 64.21
N ASN A 140 -21.93 39.81 64.57
CA ASN A 140 -21.77 38.44 64.06
C ASN A 140 -22.94 38.02 63.15
N SER A 141 -24.11 38.62 63.35
CA SER A 141 -25.31 38.33 62.55
C SER A 141 -25.51 39.37 61.45
N ARG A 142 -26.03 38.94 60.30
CA ARG A 142 -26.38 39.84 59.19
C ARG A 142 -27.36 40.95 59.62
N LEU A 143 -28.28 40.62 60.53
CA LEU A 143 -29.21 41.57 61.17
C LEU A 143 -28.49 42.63 62.02
N GLU A 144 -27.41 42.25 62.68
CA GLU A 144 -26.60 43.16 63.50
C GLU A 144 -25.82 44.13 62.60
N HIS A 145 -25.32 43.68 61.46
CA HIS A 145 -24.64 44.54 60.48
C HIS A 145 -25.55 45.58 59.82
N VAL A 146 -26.84 45.28 59.62
CA VAL A 146 -27.81 46.25 59.05
C VAL A 146 -28.19 47.34 60.06
N ARG A 147 -28.24 47.01 61.36
CA ARG A 147 -28.63 47.94 62.42
C ARG A 147 -27.47 48.69 63.07
N GLY A 148 -26.28 48.09 63.10
CA GLY A 148 -25.10 48.63 63.77
C GLY A 148 -25.08 48.38 65.28
N ALA A 149 -23.94 48.70 65.91
CA ALA A 149 -23.75 48.65 67.36
C ALA A 149 -24.43 49.84 68.06
N ASP A 150 -25.76 49.80 68.16
CA ASP A 150 -26.57 50.81 68.85
C ASP A 150 -26.75 50.52 70.36
N VAL A 151 -27.36 51.47 71.07
CA VAL A 151 -27.63 51.36 72.52
C VAL A 151 -28.45 50.11 72.86
N MET A 152 -29.41 49.72 72.01
CA MET A 152 -30.22 48.52 72.22
C MET A 152 -29.38 47.25 72.07
N TRP A 153 -28.49 47.19 71.07
CA TRP A 153 -27.60 46.07 70.84
C TRP A 153 -26.68 45.85 72.05
N MET A 154 -26.09 46.93 72.58
CA MET A 154 -25.25 46.86 73.79
C MET A 154 -26.03 46.39 75.03
N ALA A 155 -27.21 46.96 75.27
CA ALA A 155 -28.05 46.59 76.41
C ALA A 155 -28.54 45.13 76.34
N LYS A 156 -28.86 44.62 75.14
CA LYS A 156 -29.24 43.22 74.93
C LYS A 156 -28.08 42.28 75.21
N ARG A 157 -26.88 42.53 74.68
CA ARG A 157 -25.72 41.65 74.91
C ARG A 157 -25.25 41.66 76.37
N ARG A 158 -25.44 42.77 77.10
CA ARG A 158 -25.15 42.87 78.53
C ARG A 158 -26.29 42.40 79.45
N GLY A 159 -27.41 41.91 78.88
CA GLY A 159 -28.51 41.33 79.64
C GLY A 159 -29.29 42.31 80.53
N HIS A 160 -29.24 43.62 80.25
CA HIS A 160 -29.93 44.64 81.06
C HIS A 160 -31.39 44.79 80.64
N LYS A 161 -32.25 43.87 81.11
CA LYS A 161 -33.67 43.79 80.73
C LYS A 161 -34.43 45.10 80.92
N HIS A 162 -34.24 45.79 82.05
CA HIS A 162 -34.93 47.04 82.37
C HIS A 162 -34.59 48.20 81.42
N ILE A 163 -33.35 48.26 80.93
CA ILE A 163 -32.91 49.23 79.92
C ILE A 163 -33.51 48.88 78.56
N VAL A 164 -33.50 47.61 78.17
CA VAL A 164 -34.09 47.15 76.91
C VAL A 164 -35.61 47.41 76.88
N ASP A 165 -36.30 47.20 77.98
CA ASP A 165 -37.74 47.45 78.09
C ASP A 165 -38.08 48.94 77.99
N TYR A 166 -37.28 49.83 78.61
CA TYR A 166 -37.40 51.28 78.44
C TYR A 166 -37.10 51.74 77.00
N LEU A 167 -36.07 51.20 76.36
CA LEU A 167 -35.74 51.54 74.97
C LEU A 167 -36.86 51.10 74.01
N LYS A 168 -37.53 49.97 74.28
CA LYS A 168 -38.68 49.52 73.46
C LYS A 168 -39.90 50.44 73.57
N THR A 169 -40.05 51.18 74.67
CA THR A 169 -41.17 52.14 74.81
C THR A 169 -40.95 53.42 73.99
N LEU A 170 -39.73 53.68 73.51
CA LEU A 170 -39.42 54.86 72.71
C LEU A 170 -39.90 54.69 71.24
N PRO A 171 -40.71 55.61 70.70
CA PRO A 171 -41.32 55.47 69.38
C PRO A 171 -40.31 55.44 68.23
N VAL A 172 -39.20 56.16 68.37
CA VAL A 172 -38.09 56.26 67.41
C VAL A 172 -37.46 54.88 67.14
N ILE A 173 -37.29 54.08 68.20
CA ILE A 173 -36.68 52.76 68.12
C ILE A 173 -37.64 51.73 67.49
N LYS A 174 -38.95 51.82 67.79
CA LYS A 174 -39.97 50.93 67.25
C LYS A 174 -40.09 51.04 65.72
N GLN A 175 -39.99 52.25 65.18
CA GLN A 175 -40.02 52.50 63.73
C GLN A 175 -38.76 51.98 63.02
N SER A 176 -37.58 52.17 63.62
CA SER A 176 -36.31 51.67 63.07
C SER A 176 -36.27 50.14 62.96
N VAL A 177 -36.70 49.43 64.01
CA VAL A 177 -36.76 47.95 64.00
C VAL A 177 -37.66 47.43 62.88
N ALA A 178 -38.85 48.02 62.70
CA ALA A 178 -39.78 47.63 61.65
C ALA A 178 -39.24 47.88 60.23
N SER A 179 -38.41 48.92 60.04
CA SER A 179 -37.76 49.21 58.75
C SER A 179 -36.69 48.18 58.41
N VAL A 180 -35.87 47.79 59.40
CA VAL A 180 -34.80 46.79 59.22
C VAL A 180 -35.37 45.39 58.95
N GLU A 181 -36.46 45.01 59.62
CA GLU A 181 -37.13 43.73 59.40
C GLU A 181 -37.65 43.60 57.96
N LYS A 182 -38.16 44.69 57.36
CA LYS A 182 -38.59 44.69 55.94
C LYS A 182 -37.43 44.50 54.98
N GLN A 183 -36.28 45.13 55.23
CA GLN A 183 -35.09 44.99 54.38
C GLN A 183 -34.53 43.56 54.43
N LEU A 184 -34.58 42.91 55.59
CA LEU A 184 -34.10 41.54 55.75
C LEU A 184 -34.84 40.55 54.84
N VAL A 185 -36.17 40.65 54.78
CA VAL A 185 -37.01 39.76 53.96
C VAL A 185 -36.63 39.86 52.49
N PHE A 186 -36.35 41.07 51.99
CA PHE A 186 -35.94 41.27 50.60
C PHE A 186 -34.57 40.65 50.30
N ILE A 187 -33.60 40.83 51.20
CA ILE A 187 -32.25 40.28 51.05
C ILE A 187 -32.27 38.73 51.12
N GLU A 188 -33.04 38.17 52.04
CA GLU A 188 -33.20 36.71 52.18
C GLU A 188 -33.86 36.10 50.95
N ALA A 189 -34.89 36.74 50.39
CA ALA A 189 -35.54 36.30 49.16
C ALA A 189 -34.59 36.34 47.95
N ALA A 190 -33.83 37.43 47.78
CA ALA A 190 -32.84 37.55 46.70
C ALA A 190 -31.72 36.50 46.82
N HIS A 191 -31.23 36.26 48.04
CA HIS A 191 -30.21 35.24 48.31
C HIS A 191 -30.73 33.82 48.04
N LYS A 192 -31.98 33.51 48.43
CA LYS A 192 -32.60 32.21 48.14
C LYS A 192 -32.72 31.98 46.63
N LYS A 193 -33.15 32.99 45.88
CA LYS A 193 -33.25 32.92 44.41
C LYS A 193 -31.87 32.69 43.77
N ALA A 194 -30.84 33.44 44.18
CA ALA A 194 -29.48 33.26 43.67
C ALA A 194 -28.91 31.87 43.96
N LEU A 195 -29.21 31.30 45.14
CA LEU A 195 -28.79 29.95 45.52
C LEU A 195 -29.50 28.88 44.66
N GLU A 196 -30.80 29.04 44.41
CA GLU A 196 -31.57 28.14 43.54
C GLU A 196 -31.07 28.19 42.09
N GLU A 197 -30.79 29.38 41.55
CA GLU A 197 -30.21 29.55 40.22
C GLU A 197 -28.79 28.95 40.11
N ALA A 198 -27.96 29.13 41.13
CA ALA A 198 -26.62 28.52 41.17
C ALA A 198 -26.70 26.99 41.23
N ARG A 199 -27.62 26.43 42.03
CA ARG A 199 -27.88 24.98 42.07
C ARG A 199 -28.39 24.46 40.73
N ALA A 200 -29.32 25.16 40.09
CA ALA A 200 -29.83 24.79 38.77
C ALA A 200 -28.72 24.78 37.70
N LYS A 201 -27.85 25.80 37.68
CA LYS A 201 -26.68 25.84 36.78
C LYS A 201 -25.69 24.70 37.04
N ALA A 202 -25.40 24.39 38.31
CA ALA A 202 -24.52 23.28 38.67
C ALA A 202 -25.10 21.92 38.26
N ILE A 203 -26.40 21.70 38.44
CA ILE A 203 -27.10 20.48 38.00
C ILE A 203 -27.06 20.37 36.47
N ALA A 204 -27.34 21.46 35.74
CA ALA A 204 -27.30 21.47 34.28
C ALA A 204 -25.89 21.19 33.73
N GLU A 205 -24.85 21.75 34.34
CA GLU A 205 -23.46 21.48 33.95
C GLU A 205 -23.05 20.03 34.27
N ALA A 206 -23.46 19.50 35.42
CA ALA A 206 -23.23 18.09 35.77
C ALA A 206 -23.93 17.14 34.78
N GLN A 207 -25.16 17.44 34.37
CA GLN A 207 -25.89 16.68 33.34
C GLN A 207 -25.16 16.73 31.98
N ARG A 208 -24.64 17.90 31.57
CA ARG A 208 -23.88 18.03 30.31
C ARG A 208 -22.60 17.20 30.34
N ARG A 209 -21.83 17.25 31.44
CA ARG A 209 -20.61 16.43 31.59
C ARG A 209 -20.93 14.94 31.58
N ALA A 210 -22.00 14.52 32.25
CA ALA A 210 -22.44 13.13 32.24
C ALA A 210 -22.84 12.65 30.83
N GLU A 211 -23.49 13.49 30.02
CA GLU A 211 -23.83 13.16 28.64
C GLU A 211 -22.59 13.08 27.73
N GLU A 212 -21.64 14.01 27.88
CA GLU A 212 -20.36 13.97 27.16
C GLU A 212 -19.56 12.70 27.50
N GLU A 213 -19.54 12.28 28.77
CA GLU A 213 -18.90 11.04 29.21
C GLU A 213 -19.60 9.80 28.64
N ARG A 214 -20.94 9.78 28.62
CA ARG A 214 -21.72 8.70 27.99
C ARG A 214 -21.42 8.59 26.49
N GLN A 215 -21.36 9.72 25.78
CA GLN A 215 -21.03 9.74 24.36
C GLN A 215 -19.62 9.21 24.10
N LYS A 216 -18.63 9.65 24.89
CA LYS A 216 -17.25 9.12 24.83
C LYS A 216 -17.21 7.61 25.09
N ALA A 217 -17.98 7.09 26.04
CA ALA A 217 -18.05 5.67 26.33
C ALA A 217 -18.68 4.86 25.18
N ILE A 218 -19.72 5.40 24.52
CA ILE A 218 -20.34 4.78 23.33
C ILE A 218 -19.33 4.75 22.17
N ASP A 219 -18.63 5.85 21.92
CA ASP A 219 -17.66 5.95 20.83
C ASP A 219 -16.43 5.06 21.09
N GLU A 220 -15.98 4.96 22.35
CA GLU A 220 -14.92 4.03 22.74
C GLU A 220 -15.34 2.57 22.55
N LYS A 221 -16.60 2.23 22.88
CA LYS A 221 -17.14 0.88 22.65
C LYS A 221 -17.18 0.55 21.16
N LYS A 222 -17.68 1.46 20.32
CA LYS A 222 -17.70 1.31 18.85
C LYS A 222 -16.28 1.15 18.28
N ARG A 223 -15.31 1.91 18.78
CA ARG A 223 -13.90 1.78 18.39
C ARG A 223 -13.35 0.40 18.74
N LYS A 224 -13.58 -0.09 19.97
CA LYS A 224 -13.13 -1.42 20.41
C LYS A 224 -13.77 -2.55 19.58
N GLU A 225 -15.05 -2.43 19.24
CA GLU A 225 -15.74 -3.38 18.36
C GLU A 225 -15.17 -3.38 16.94
N LYS A 226 -14.91 -2.20 16.35
CA LYS A 226 -14.24 -2.06 15.04
C LYS A 226 -12.84 -2.68 15.06
N GLU A 227 -12.03 -2.41 16.08
CA GLU A 227 -10.69 -2.99 16.23
C GLU A 227 -10.71 -4.51 16.38
N LYS A 228 -11.67 -5.05 17.14
CA LYS A 228 -11.87 -6.50 17.28
C LYS A 228 -12.26 -7.14 15.95
N ALA A 229 -13.15 -6.51 15.18
CA ALA A 229 -13.53 -6.97 13.85
C ALA A 229 -12.34 -6.96 12.87
N GLN A 230 -11.55 -5.89 12.87
CA GLN A 230 -10.32 -5.80 12.05
C GLN A 230 -9.27 -6.85 12.42
N ARG A 231 -9.07 -7.12 13.72
CA ARG A 231 -8.15 -8.18 14.17
C ARG A 231 -8.60 -9.55 13.68
N LYS A 232 -9.88 -9.89 13.87
CA LYS A 232 -10.45 -11.16 13.39
C LYS A 232 -10.28 -11.32 11.88
N MET A 233 -10.56 -10.26 11.12
CA MET A 233 -10.39 -10.29 9.67
C MET A 233 -8.92 -10.47 9.28
N ARG A 234 -7.96 -9.82 9.95
CA ARG A 234 -6.53 -10.07 9.72
C ARG A 234 -6.12 -11.52 9.97
N ASP A 235 -6.65 -12.13 11.02
CA ASP A 235 -6.41 -13.55 11.31
C ASP A 235 -6.99 -14.44 10.20
N ASP A 236 -8.22 -14.16 9.74
CA ASP A 236 -8.87 -14.87 8.63
C ASP A 236 -8.07 -14.71 7.31
N ILE A 237 -7.54 -13.52 7.03
CA ILE A 237 -6.64 -13.25 5.90
C ILE A 237 -5.38 -14.10 6.01
N GLN A 238 -4.75 -14.15 7.18
CA GLN A 238 -3.53 -14.93 7.39
C GLN A 238 -3.75 -16.43 7.22
N VAL A 239 -4.87 -16.96 7.73
CA VAL A 239 -5.25 -18.37 7.55
C VAL A 239 -5.45 -18.70 6.08
N PHE A 240 -6.12 -17.81 5.34
CA PHE A 240 -6.35 -17.99 3.91
C PHE A 240 -5.05 -17.87 3.09
N ASP A 241 -4.18 -16.91 3.42
CA ASP A 241 -2.84 -16.76 2.82
C ASP A 241 -2.01 -18.04 3.00
N ASN A 242 -1.99 -18.61 4.21
CA ASN A 242 -1.31 -19.87 4.49
C ASN A 242 -1.90 -21.05 3.69
N ARG A 243 -3.24 -21.10 3.55
CA ARG A 243 -3.92 -22.11 2.72
C ARG A 243 -3.51 -21.99 1.25
N LEU A 244 -3.48 -20.78 0.70
CA LEU A 244 -3.05 -20.55 -0.68
C LEU A 244 -1.58 -20.86 -0.91
N ARG A 245 -0.70 -20.55 0.04
CA ARG A 245 0.72 -20.94 -0.03
C ARG A 245 0.89 -22.46 -0.01
N ALA A 246 0.13 -23.16 0.83
CA ALA A 246 0.13 -24.62 0.86
C ALA A 246 -0.39 -25.21 -0.46
N TYR A 247 -1.44 -24.63 -1.02
CA TYR A 247 -1.97 -25.03 -2.33
C TYR A 247 -0.96 -24.79 -3.46
N LYS A 248 -0.35 -23.60 -3.53
CA LYS A 248 0.74 -23.29 -4.48
C LYS A 248 1.91 -24.27 -4.35
N LYS A 249 2.30 -24.62 -3.11
CA LYS A 249 3.39 -25.58 -2.87
C LYS A 249 3.03 -26.98 -3.38
N LYS A 250 1.77 -27.43 -3.19
CA LYS A 250 1.29 -28.70 -3.78
C LYS A 250 1.37 -28.65 -5.30
N LEU A 251 0.89 -27.57 -5.91
CA LEU A 251 0.96 -27.36 -7.36
C LEU A 251 2.38 -27.23 -7.91
N GLN A 252 3.37 -26.89 -7.09
CA GLN A 252 4.78 -26.81 -7.49
C GLN A 252 5.48 -28.17 -7.52
N ASP A 253 4.91 -29.20 -6.92
CA ASP A 253 5.49 -30.54 -6.92
C ASP A 253 5.71 -31.03 -8.38
N PRO A 254 6.93 -31.46 -8.75
CA PRO A 254 7.22 -31.95 -10.10
C PRO A 254 6.54 -33.29 -10.42
N THR A 255 6.07 -34.03 -9.42
CA THR A 255 5.48 -35.37 -9.58
C THR A 255 3.99 -35.35 -9.93
N ILE A 256 3.39 -34.17 -10.05
CA ILE A 256 1.97 -34.05 -10.39
C ILE A 256 1.70 -34.60 -11.80
N ALA A 257 0.65 -35.40 -11.91
CA ALA A 257 0.29 -36.12 -13.14
C ALA A 257 0.22 -35.19 -14.37
N PHE A 258 -0.42 -34.01 -14.30
CA PHE A 258 -0.50 -33.11 -15.46
C PHE A 258 0.85 -32.52 -15.92
N LYS A 259 1.95 -32.71 -15.17
CA LYS A 259 3.30 -32.26 -15.54
C LYS A 259 4.16 -33.38 -16.15
N LEU A 260 3.67 -34.61 -16.10
CA LEU A 260 4.33 -35.79 -16.63
C LEU A 260 3.86 -36.07 -18.05
N ALA A 261 4.78 -36.45 -18.93
CA ALA A 261 4.42 -36.80 -20.31
C ALA A 261 3.54 -38.06 -20.37
N GLU A 262 3.73 -39.01 -19.45
CA GLU A 262 3.02 -40.31 -19.42
C GLU A 262 1.50 -40.19 -19.22
N THR A 263 1.04 -39.09 -18.63
CA THR A 263 -0.39 -38.87 -18.35
C THR A 263 -1.19 -38.72 -19.65
N GLY A 264 -0.55 -38.23 -20.71
CA GLY A 264 -1.18 -37.92 -21.98
C GLY A 264 -2.04 -36.66 -21.94
N GLN A 265 -2.24 -36.06 -23.11
CA GLN A 265 -2.89 -34.75 -23.27
C GLN A 265 -4.32 -34.72 -22.68
N THR A 266 -5.19 -35.67 -23.05
CA THR A 266 -6.60 -35.67 -22.64
C THR A 266 -6.76 -35.70 -21.12
N ARG A 267 -6.06 -36.63 -20.46
CA ARG A 267 -6.12 -36.78 -19.00
C ARG A 267 -5.45 -35.62 -18.27
N ALA A 268 -4.36 -35.07 -18.82
CA ALA A 268 -3.71 -33.90 -18.24
C ALA A 268 -4.61 -32.65 -18.31
N MET A 269 -5.35 -32.48 -19.40
CA MET A 269 -6.33 -31.41 -19.56
C MET A 269 -7.52 -31.57 -18.61
N GLU A 270 -8.08 -32.77 -18.45
CA GLU A 270 -9.14 -33.04 -17.47
C GLU A 270 -8.71 -32.68 -16.04
N LEU A 271 -7.50 -33.10 -15.64
CA LEU A 271 -6.94 -32.77 -14.32
C LEU A 271 -6.70 -31.26 -14.15
N LEU A 272 -6.28 -30.57 -15.21
CA LEU A 272 -6.11 -29.12 -15.20
C LEU A 272 -7.45 -28.40 -15.08
N GLU A 273 -8.50 -28.88 -15.74
CA GLU A 273 -9.86 -28.33 -15.62
C GLU A 273 -10.40 -28.50 -14.18
N ASP A 274 -10.21 -29.66 -13.57
CA ASP A 274 -10.59 -29.91 -12.16
C ASP A 274 -9.85 -28.99 -11.18
N GLU A 275 -8.54 -28.80 -11.38
CA GLU A 275 -7.72 -27.89 -10.57
C GLU A 275 -8.06 -26.42 -10.83
N GLN A 276 -8.36 -26.02 -12.08
CA GLN A 276 -8.84 -24.69 -12.41
C GLN A 276 -10.22 -24.41 -11.79
N ALA A 277 -11.12 -25.38 -11.77
CA ALA A 277 -12.42 -25.27 -11.10
C ALA A 277 -12.25 -25.07 -9.58
N SER A 278 -11.37 -25.85 -8.96
CA SER A 278 -10.99 -25.71 -7.55
C SER A 278 -10.37 -24.34 -7.27
N HIS A 279 -9.43 -23.89 -8.10
CA HIS A 279 -8.80 -22.58 -7.98
C HIS A 279 -9.80 -21.43 -8.17
N LYS A 280 -10.74 -21.56 -9.09
CA LYS A 280 -11.82 -20.58 -9.30
C LYS A 280 -12.69 -20.42 -8.05
N GLN A 281 -12.94 -21.49 -7.31
CA GLN A 281 -13.62 -21.41 -6.02
C GLN A 281 -12.81 -20.60 -5.00
N GLU A 282 -11.50 -20.82 -4.91
CA GLU A 282 -10.62 -20.05 -4.03
C GLU A 282 -10.48 -18.58 -4.47
N SER A 283 -10.46 -18.30 -5.77
CA SER A 283 -10.49 -16.94 -6.34
C SER A 283 -11.77 -16.21 -5.97
N ASN A 284 -12.93 -16.87 -6.07
CA ASN A 284 -14.21 -16.30 -5.62
C ASN A 284 -14.24 -16.06 -4.11
N ARG A 285 -13.65 -16.95 -3.32
CA ARG A 285 -13.49 -16.76 -1.88
C ARG A 285 -12.59 -15.55 -1.57
N CYS A 286 -11.50 -15.38 -2.31
CA CYS A 286 -10.62 -14.21 -2.19
C CYS A 286 -11.38 -12.91 -2.46
N LYS A 287 -12.17 -12.85 -3.54
CA LYS A 287 -13.04 -11.70 -3.87
C LYS A 287 -14.06 -11.40 -2.77
N HIS A 288 -14.71 -12.43 -2.23
CA HIS A 288 -15.65 -12.26 -1.12
C HIS A 288 -14.95 -11.70 0.13
N MET A 289 -13.79 -12.26 0.49
CA MET A 289 -13.00 -11.81 1.63
C MET A 289 -12.47 -10.39 1.43
N ARG A 290 -12.16 -9.99 0.18
CA ARG A 290 -11.80 -8.62 -0.17
C ARG A 290 -12.93 -7.64 0.09
N SER A 291 -14.15 -7.98 -0.33
CA SER A 291 -15.34 -7.15 -0.06
C SER A 291 -15.56 -6.97 1.45
N LEU A 292 -15.41 -8.04 2.24
CA LEU A 292 -15.49 -7.95 3.70
C LEU A 292 -14.36 -7.09 4.30
N ALA A 293 -13.14 -7.20 3.78
CA ALA A 293 -12.00 -6.39 4.20
C ALA A 293 -12.18 -4.90 3.88
N ASP A 294 -12.78 -4.56 2.73
CA ASP A 294 -13.09 -3.19 2.34
C ASP A 294 -14.14 -2.56 3.28
N VAL A 295 -15.16 -3.33 3.71
CA VAL A 295 -16.14 -2.89 4.73
C VAL A 295 -15.45 -2.55 6.07
N HIS A 296 -14.33 -3.21 6.37
CA HIS A 296 -13.53 -2.98 7.58
C HIS A 296 -12.33 -2.02 7.38
N GLU A 297 -12.22 -1.37 6.22
CA GLU A 297 -11.14 -0.44 5.84
C GLU A 297 -9.72 -1.06 5.82
N ILE A 298 -9.61 -2.39 5.69
CA ILE A 298 -8.34 -3.15 5.66
C ILE A 298 -8.10 -3.88 4.33
N GLY A 299 -8.82 -3.50 3.28
CA GLY A 299 -8.69 -4.11 1.96
C GLY A 299 -7.27 -4.09 1.38
N ASN A 300 -6.44 -3.09 1.71
CA ASN A 300 -5.06 -3.03 1.24
C ASN A 300 -4.19 -4.21 1.72
N GLU A 301 -4.51 -4.82 2.87
CA GLU A 301 -3.79 -5.98 3.39
C GLU A 301 -4.00 -7.24 2.53
N MET A 302 -5.12 -7.30 1.79
CA MET A 302 -5.45 -8.41 0.88
C MET A 302 -4.64 -8.44 -0.41
N LYS A 303 -3.96 -7.34 -0.79
CA LYS A 303 -3.22 -7.25 -2.06
C LYS A 303 -2.21 -8.38 -2.25
N LYS A 304 -1.51 -8.78 -1.18
CA LYS A 304 -0.54 -9.89 -1.23
C LYS A 304 -1.22 -11.22 -1.55
N THR A 305 -2.39 -11.44 -0.97
CA THR A 305 -3.17 -12.65 -1.16
C THR A 305 -3.80 -12.68 -2.56
N GLU A 306 -4.25 -11.53 -3.08
CA GLU A 306 -4.70 -11.38 -4.47
C GLU A 306 -3.59 -11.69 -5.47
N THR A 307 -2.35 -11.21 -5.22
CA THR A 307 -1.20 -11.57 -6.07
C THR A 307 -0.90 -13.06 -6.03
N LEU A 308 -1.04 -13.73 -4.87
CA LEU A 308 -0.85 -15.18 -4.81
C LEU A 308 -1.91 -15.96 -5.59
N VAL A 309 -3.16 -15.49 -5.60
CA VAL A 309 -4.22 -16.09 -6.42
C VAL A 309 -3.88 -15.91 -7.90
N ALA A 310 -3.50 -14.69 -8.32
CA ALA A 310 -3.10 -14.42 -9.69
C ALA A 310 -1.89 -15.27 -10.15
N ASP A 311 -0.88 -15.43 -9.30
CA ASP A 311 0.29 -16.28 -9.59
C ASP A 311 -0.09 -17.75 -9.84
N ILE A 312 -1.08 -18.27 -9.09
CA ILE A 312 -1.56 -19.65 -9.25
C ILE A 312 -2.38 -19.78 -10.54
N ASP A 313 -3.24 -18.80 -10.83
CA ASP A 313 -4.00 -18.74 -12.07
C ASP A 313 -3.08 -18.70 -13.29
N GLU A 314 -2.06 -17.86 -13.27
CA GLU A 314 -1.02 -17.81 -14.30
C GLU A 314 -0.35 -19.18 -14.43
N MET A 315 0.15 -19.77 -13.35
CA MET A 315 0.79 -21.09 -13.38
C MET A 315 -0.08 -22.17 -14.04
N LEU A 316 -1.36 -22.26 -13.69
CA LEU A 316 -2.28 -23.24 -14.29
C LEU A 316 -2.49 -22.97 -15.79
N ASN A 317 -2.69 -21.71 -16.17
CA ASN A 317 -2.86 -21.30 -17.56
C ASN A 317 -1.61 -21.57 -18.42
N GLU A 318 -0.41 -21.47 -17.85
CA GLU A 318 0.82 -21.82 -18.55
C GLU A 318 0.86 -23.32 -18.90
N TYR A 319 0.38 -24.21 -18.03
CA TYR A 319 0.29 -25.65 -18.31
C TYR A 319 -0.83 -25.98 -19.32
N VAL A 320 -1.95 -25.27 -19.28
CA VAL A 320 -3.00 -25.39 -20.32
C VAL A 320 -2.44 -24.99 -21.69
N SER A 321 -1.65 -23.91 -21.75
CA SER A 321 -0.97 -23.49 -22.98
C SER A 321 0.03 -24.55 -23.46
N LEU A 322 0.79 -25.17 -22.56
CA LEU A 322 1.70 -26.26 -22.89
C LEU A 322 0.97 -27.43 -23.56
N TRP A 323 -0.10 -27.93 -22.95
CA TRP A 323 -0.87 -29.05 -23.51
C TRP A 323 -1.67 -28.67 -24.75
N GLY A 324 -2.04 -27.39 -24.91
CA GLY A 324 -2.59 -26.86 -26.15
C GLY A 324 -1.59 -26.89 -27.31
N VAL A 325 -0.33 -26.53 -27.05
CA VAL A 325 0.76 -26.64 -28.05
C VAL A 325 1.10 -28.09 -28.34
N ASP A 326 1.05 -28.96 -27.34
CA ASP A 326 1.23 -30.41 -27.48
C ASP A 326 0.17 -31.02 -28.42
N ALA A 327 -1.10 -30.68 -28.21
CA ALA A 327 -2.22 -31.06 -29.07
C ALA A 327 -2.03 -30.58 -30.52
N GLU A 328 -1.60 -29.33 -30.69
CA GLU A 328 -1.37 -28.76 -32.00
C GLU A 328 -0.19 -29.44 -32.71
N LEU A 329 0.86 -29.82 -31.98
CA LEU A 329 1.97 -30.60 -32.52
C LEU A 329 1.50 -31.99 -32.94
N ASP A 330 0.77 -32.70 -32.08
CA ASP A 330 0.24 -34.04 -32.39
C ASP A 330 -0.65 -34.02 -33.63
N LYS A 331 -1.54 -33.02 -33.71
CA LYS A 331 -2.37 -32.80 -34.90
C LYS A 331 -1.53 -32.52 -36.14
N SER A 332 -0.56 -31.62 -36.06
CA SER A 332 0.30 -31.25 -37.19
C SER A 332 1.14 -32.43 -37.68
N VAL A 333 1.68 -33.23 -36.75
CA VAL A 333 2.45 -34.44 -37.07
C VAL A 333 1.55 -35.51 -37.66
N HIS A 334 0.33 -35.68 -37.15
CA HIS A 334 -0.64 -36.62 -37.69
C HIS A 334 -1.08 -36.25 -39.12
N GLU A 335 -1.40 -34.98 -39.37
CA GLU A 335 -1.71 -34.48 -40.72
C GLU A 335 -0.52 -34.67 -41.68
N ALA A 336 0.71 -34.42 -41.20
CA ALA A 336 1.92 -34.71 -41.97
C ALA A 336 2.03 -36.22 -42.27
N HIS A 337 1.77 -37.09 -41.29
CA HIS A 337 1.83 -38.55 -41.46
C HIS A 337 0.86 -39.07 -42.53
N GLU A 338 -0.38 -38.56 -42.56
CA GLU A 338 -1.41 -38.96 -43.54
C GLU A 338 -1.16 -38.39 -44.95
N THR A 339 -0.22 -37.45 -45.10
CA THR A 339 0.10 -36.87 -46.40
C THR A 339 0.82 -37.90 -47.27
N LYS A 340 0.29 -38.13 -48.48
CA LYS A 340 0.92 -39.01 -49.47
C LYS A 340 2.18 -38.38 -50.01
N TRP A 341 3.21 -39.19 -50.24
CA TRP A 341 4.52 -38.71 -50.71
C TRP A 341 4.46 -37.88 -52.00
N ARG A 342 3.58 -38.24 -52.93
CA ARG A 342 3.39 -37.53 -54.21
C ARG A 342 2.74 -36.14 -54.06
N ASP A 343 1.94 -35.96 -53.02
CA ASP A 343 1.14 -34.76 -52.76
C ASP A 343 1.88 -33.86 -51.73
N LEU A 344 3.08 -34.26 -51.32
CA LEU A 344 3.90 -33.57 -50.34
C LEU A 344 4.50 -32.28 -50.92
N VAL A 345 4.37 -31.19 -50.18
CA VAL A 345 5.07 -29.93 -50.44
C VAL A 345 6.14 -29.74 -49.35
N PRO A 346 7.43 -30.02 -49.65
CA PRO A 346 8.49 -29.99 -48.64
C PRO A 346 8.68 -28.64 -47.95
N GLU A 347 8.51 -27.54 -48.69
CA GLU A 347 8.65 -26.18 -48.16
C GLU A 347 7.59 -25.86 -47.09
N GLU A 348 6.34 -26.30 -47.31
CA GLU A 348 5.25 -26.10 -46.34
C GLU A 348 5.47 -26.94 -45.08
N LEU A 349 5.97 -28.17 -45.23
CA LEU A 349 6.30 -29.04 -44.11
C LEU A 349 7.41 -28.44 -43.24
N GLU A 350 8.46 -27.89 -43.85
CA GLU A 350 9.53 -27.21 -43.13
C GLU A 350 9.04 -25.95 -42.41
N GLU A 351 8.18 -25.15 -43.04
CA GLU A 351 7.61 -23.97 -42.42
C GLU A 351 6.74 -24.34 -41.22
N LEU A 352 5.92 -25.39 -41.35
CA LEU A 352 5.11 -25.96 -40.27
C LEU A 352 5.99 -26.39 -39.09
N ALA A 353 7.06 -27.15 -39.36
CA ALA A 353 7.97 -27.61 -38.32
C ALA A 353 8.70 -26.44 -37.61
N LYS A 354 9.17 -25.44 -38.36
CA LYS A 354 9.78 -24.21 -37.82
C LYS A 354 8.78 -23.44 -36.94
N LYS A 355 7.52 -23.32 -37.39
CA LYS A 355 6.44 -22.67 -36.65
C LYS A 355 6.16 -23.38 -35.34
N MET A 356 6.05 -24.72 -35.35
CA MET A 356 5.82 -25.51 -34.14
C MET A 356 6.99 -25.43 -33.17
N ALA A 357 8.23 -25.57 -33.64
CA ALA A 357 9.42 -25.41 -32.81
C ALA A 357 9.50 -24.00 -32.18
N SER A 358 9.10 -22.97 -32.92
CA SER A 358 9.01 -21.58 -32.40
C SER A 358 7.95 -21.44 -31.30
N LYS A 359 6.78 -22.05 -31.46
CA LYS A 359 5.72 -22.07 -30.43
C LYS A 359 6.19 -22.73 -29.14
N VAL A 360 6.82 -23.91 -29.24
CA VAL A 360 7.38 -24.61 -28.07
C VAL A 360 8.45 -23.76 -27.37
N LYS A 361 9.34 -23.09 -28.12
CA LYS A 361 10.36 -22.20 -27.54
C LYS A 361 9.77 -21.00 -26.78
N LYS A 362 8.64 -20.46 -27.26
CA LYS A 362 7.93 -19.32 -26.67
C LYS A 362 7.16 -19.66 -25.40
N LEU A 363 7.03 -20.95 -25.04
CA LEU A 363 6.37 -21.33 -23.80
C LEU A 363 7.08 -20.73 -22.57
N PRO A 364 6.34 -20.40 -21.50
CA PRO A 364 6.86 -19.74 -20.30
C PRO A 364 7.93 -20.56 -19.58
N LYS A 365 8.83 -19.90 -18.83
CA LYS A 365 9.95 -20.58 -18.15
C LYS A 365 9.49 -21.58 -17.08
N ASN A 366 8.36 -21.32 -16.42
CA ASN A 366 7.85 -22.14 -15.33
C ASN A 366 7.49 -23.55 -15.78
N VAL A 367 7.00 -23.72 -17.01
CA VAL A 367 6.67 -25.03 -17.56
C VAL A 367 7.89 -25.78 -18.12
N LYS A 368 9.00 -25.08 -18.42
CA LYS A 368 10.18 -25.70 -19.05
C LYS A 368 10.90 -26.73 -18.19
N ALA A 369 10.72 -26.65 -16.86
CA ALA A 369 11.28 -27.63 -15.95
C ALA A 369 10.49 -28.96 -15.93
N SER A 370 9.23 -28.94 -16.40
CA SER A 370 8.35 -30.11 -16.40
C SER A 370 8.83 -31.18 -17.38
N ASP A 371 8.46 -32.43 -17.08
CA ASP A 371 8.75 -33.57 -17.95
C ASP A 371 7.94 -33.48 -19.25
N ALA A 372 6.67 -33.09 -19.17
CA ALA A 372 5.80 -32.83 -20.33
C ALA A 372 6.44 -31.85 -21.33
N PHE A 373 7.02 -30.73 -20.85
CA PHE A 373 7.72 -29.80 -21.73
C PHE A 373 8.94 -30.43 -22.40
N LYS A 374 9.76 -31.19 -21.65
CA LYS A 374 10.96 -31.83 -22.21
C LYS A 374 10.60 -32.83 -23.30
N ASN A 375 9.52 -33.59 -23.10
CA ASN A 375 9.02 -34.50 -24.11
C ASN A 375 8.51 -33.73 -25.35
N LEU A 376 7.69 -32.70 -25.15
CA LEU A 376 7.19 -31.84 -26.22
C LEU A 376 8.34 -31.18 -27.03
N ASP A 377 9.33 -30.60 -26.35
CA ASP A 377 10.50 -29.97 -26.98
C ASP A 377 11.35 -31.00 -27.75
N ARG A 378 11.51 -32.21 -27.20
CA ARG A 378 12.19 -33.31 -27.89
C ARG A 378 11.43 -33.68 -29.18
N ARG A 379 10.13 -33.96 -29.11
CA ARG A 379 9.32 -34.33 -30.28
C ARG A 379 9.29 -33.24 -31.34
N ALA A 380 9.15 -31.98 -30.93
CA ALA A 380 9.18 -30.84 -31.86
C ALA A 380 10.54 -30.69 -32.56
N LYS A 381 11.65 -30.93 -31.85
CA LYS A 381 13.00 -30.94 -32.43
C LYS A 381 13.22 -32.11 -33.37
N GLU A 382 12.81 -33.31 -32.99
CA GLU A 382 12.89 -34.51 -33.84
C GLU A 382 12.15 -34.31 -35.15
N PHE A 383 10.93 -33.77 -35.09
CA PHE A 383 10.16 -33.43 -36.28
C PHE A 383 10.88 -32.35 -37.12
N SER A 384 11.34 -31.27 -36.49
CA SER A 384 12.08 -30.20 -37.16
C SER A 384 13.40 -30.61 -37.79
N MET A 385 14.09 -31.61 -37.23
CA MET A 385 15.33 -32.16 -37.79
C MET A 385 15.05 -33.14 -38.94
N SER A 386 13.91 -33.82 -38.91
CA SER A 386 13.52 -34.77 -39.97
C SER A 386 13.05 -34.07 -41.25
N CYS A 387 12.44 -32.87 -41.13
CA CYS A 387 11.87 -32.16 -42.29
C CYS A 387 12.90 -31.82 -43.40
N PRO A 388 14.08 -31.25 -43.11
CA PRO A 388 15.09 -31.00 -44.15
C PRO A 388 15.57 -32.26 -44.86
N LEU A 389 15.64 -33.39 -44.14
CA LEU A 389 16.02 -34.68 -44.71
C LEU A 389 14.95 -35.21 -45.67
N ILE A 390 13.68 -34.98 -45.35
CA ILE A 390 12.55 -35.28 -46.24
C ILE A 390 12.65 -34.43 -47.52
N THR A 391 12.96 -33.14 -47.39
CA THR A 391 13.21 -32.25 -48.54
C THR A 391 14.30 -32.81 -49.45
N SER A 392 15.43 -33.24 -48.88
CA SER A 392 16.52 -33.86 -49.64
C SER A 392 16.09 -35.15 -50.35
N LEU A 393 15.32 -36.02 -49.67
CA LEU A 393 14.78 -37.26 -50.23
C LEU A 393 13.72 -37.04 -51.31
N HIS A 394 13.00 -35.92 -51.29
CA HIS A 394 12.00 -35.55 -52.29
C HIS A 394 12.63 -35.00 -53.60
N THR A 395 13.95 -34.85 -53.66
CA THR A 395 14.64 -34.39 -54.86
C THR A 395 14.41 -35.33 -56.05
N PRO A 396 14.11 -34.83 -57.27
CA PRO A 396 13.88 -35.66 -58.45
C PRO A 396 15.10 -36.46 -58.91
N ALA A 397 16.28 -36.17 -58.37
CA ALA A 397 17.51 -36.93 -58.58
C ALA A 397 17.47 -38.33 -57.94
N MET A 398 16.57 -38.56 -56.97
CA MET A 398 16.41 -39.85 -56.31
C MET A 398 15.80 -40.88 -57.27
N LYS A 399 16.53 -42.00 -57.47
CA LYS A 399 16.15 -43.12 -58.35
C LYS A 399 16.07 -44.41 -57.53
N ALA A 400 15.49 -45.47 -58.11
CA ALA A 400 15.26 -46.75 -57.41
C ALA A 400 16.52 -47.25 -56.67
N ARG A 401 17.70 -47.19 -57.32
CA ARG A 401 18.99 -47.57 -56.73
C ARG A 401 19.37 -46.81 -55.45
N HIS A 402 19.02 -45.53 -55.34
CA HIS A 402 19.31 -44.73 -54.14
C HIS A 402 18.37 -45.13 -52.99
N TRP A 403 17.13 -45.49 -53.30
CA TRP A 403 16.20 -46.05 -52.32
C TRP A 403 16.59 -47.47 -51.91
N ASP A 404 17.17 -48.27 -52.82
CA ASP A 404 17.78 -49.57 -52.48
C ASP A 404 18.93 -49.42 -51.50
N GLU A 405 19.83 -48.47 -51.75
CA GLU A 405 20.93 -48.14 -50.85
C GLU A 405 20.40 -47.69 -49.48
N LEU A 406 19.35 -46.86 -49.45
CA LEU A 406 18.67 -46.46 -48.22
C LEU A 406 18.07 -47.66 -47.47
N ARG A 407 17.47 -48.63 -48.18
CA ARG A 407 16.96 -49.88 -47.61
C ARG A 407 18.06 -50.73 -46.99
N MET A 408 19.28 -50.70 -47.51
CA MET A 408 20.40 -51.42 -46.90
C MET A 408 20.80 -50.85 -45.54
N HIS A 409 20.51 -49.58 -45.28
CA HIS A 409 20.77 -48.94 -43.99
C HIS A 409 19.63 -49.09 -42.98
N THR A 410 18.44 -49.53 -43.41
CA THR A 410 17.27 -49.68 -42.52
C THR A 410 16.30 -50.77 -42.95
N ASP A 411 16.01 -51.70 -42.04
CA ASP A 411 15.00 -52.75 -42.23
C ASP A 411 13.55 -52.20 -42.18
N LYS A 412 13.38 -50.93 -41.80
CA LYS A 412 12.06 -50.32 -41.61
C LYS A 412 11.41 -49.89 -42.94
N LEU A 413 12.19 -49.68 -44.00
CA LEU A 413 11.68 -49.22 -45.30
C LEU A 413 11.26 -50.42 -46.19
N LYS A 414 9.96 -50.69 -46.27
CA LYS A 414 9.42 -51.86 -47.01
C LYS A 414 9.26 -51.64 -48.51
N SER A 415 8.89 -50.42 -48.93
CA SER A 415 8.69 -50.05 -50.34
C SER A 415 9.22 -48.65 -50.58
N SER A 416 9.82 -48.40 -51.73
CA SER A 416 10.24 -47.03 -52.10
C SER A 416 9.05 -46.20 -52.62
N PRO A 417 9.11 -44.86 -52.52
CA PRO A 417 8.10 -43.99 -53.14
C PRO A 417 8.01 -44.10 -54.66
N ILE A 418 9.05 -44.63 -55.30
CA ILE A 418 9.10 -44.89 -56.75
C ILE A 418 8.32 -46.17 -57.10
N GLU A 419 8.38 -47.19 -56.23
CA GLU A 419 7.67 -48.46 -56.41
C GLU A 419 6.20 -48.35 -55.99
N ASN A 420 5.89 -47.54 -54.98
CA ASN A 420 4.54 -47.37 -54.45
C ASN A 420 4.15 -45.90 -54.39
N ALA A 421 3.33 -45.46 -55.37
CA ALA A 421 2.85 -44.09 -55.47
C ALA A 421 1.88 -43.67 -54.34
N ASN A 422 1.42 -44.61 -53.50
CA ASN A 422 0.55 -44.34 -52.35
C ASN A 422 1.29 -44.39 -51.00
N ILE A 423 2.63 -44.42 -50.99
CA ILE A 423 3.36 -44.39 -49.73
C ILE A 423 3.04 -43.10 -48.96
N GLU A 424 2.74 -43.26 -47.67
CA GLU A 424 2.43 -42.16 -46.77
C GLU A 424 3.73 -41.64 -46.13
N LEU A 425 3.76 -40.35 -45.79
CA LEU A 425 4.92 -39.77 -45.12
C LEU A 425 5.18 -40.45 -43.77
N ALA A 426 4.15 -41.02 -43.14
CA ALA A 426 4.25 -41.85 -41.95
C ALA A 426 5.33 -42.95 -42.08
N ASP A 427 5.38 -43.65 -43.22
CA ASP A 427 6.33 -44.75 -43.45
C ASP A 427 7.78 -44.25 -43.55
N ILE A 428 7.97 -43.04 -44.10
CA ILE A 428 9.28 -42.40 -44.23
C ILE A 428 9.73 -41.80 -42.90
N LEU A 429 8.81 -41.20 -42.13
CA LEU A 429 9.09 -40.67 -40.80
C LEU A 429 9.35 -41.79 -39.76
N ALA A 430 8.76 -42.97 -39.96
CA ALA A 430 9.02 -44.17 -39.14
C ALA A 430 10.49 -44.66 -39.22
N LEU A 431 11.24 -44.20 -40.22
CA LEU A 431 12.68 -44.47 -40.34
C LEU A 431 13.51 -43.70 -39.29
N GLU A 432 12.88 -42.83 -38.49
CA GLU A 432 13.53 -42.03 -37.45
C GLU A 432 14.70 -41.23 -38.03
N LEU A 433 14.44 -40.49 -39.11
CA LEU A 433 15.44 -39.71 -39.86
C LEU A 433 16.26 -38.76 -38.98
N HIS A 434 15.70 -38.31 -37.85
CA HIS A 434 16.39 -37.50 -36.85
C HIS A 434 17.56 -38.20 -36.13
N GLN A 435 17.65 -39.53 -36.20
CA GLN A 435 18.77 -40.28 -35.62
C GLN A 435 20.04 -40.00 -36.42
N GLY A 436 21.13 -39.66 -35.73
CA GLY A 436 22.35 -39.17 -36.37
C GLY A 436 22.94 -40.10 -37.44
N ALA A 437 22.86 -41.42 -37.24
CA ALA A 437 23.32 -42.38 -38.23
C ALA A 437 22.47 -42.38 -39.51
N MET A 438 21.15 -42.30 -39.37
CA MET A 438 20.23 -42.29 -40.51
C MET A 438 20.27 -40.95 -41.24
N ALA A 439 20.37 -39.84 -40.50
CA ALA A 439 20.55 -38.50 -41.07
C ALA A 439 21.77 -38.43 -41.99
N LEU A 440 22.93 -38.91 -41.52
CA LEU A 440 24.16 -38.93 -42.32
C LEU A 440 24.04 -39.81 -43.57
N ALA A 441 23.41 -41.00 -43.44
CA ALA A 441 23.18 -41.87 -44.59
C ALA A 441 22.28 -41.20 -45.63
N VAL A 442 21.19 -40.55 -45.21
CA VAL A 442 20.29 -39.80 -46.10
C VAL A 442 21.02 -38.66 -46.79
N GLU A 443 21.81 -37.87 -46.06
CA GLU A 443 22.60 -36.77 -46.65
C GLU A 443 23.62 -37.29 -47.68
N GLU A 444 24.33 -38.38 -47.40
CA GLU A 444 25.30 -38.96 -48.32
C GLU A 444 24.64 -39.53 -49.58
N ILE A 445 23.53 -40.27 -49.43
CA ILE A 445 22.79 -40.87 -50.54
C ILE A 445 22.14 -39.78 -51.41
N THR A 446 21.58 -38.73 -50.80
CA THR A 446 20.95 -37.64 -51.55
C THR A 446 21.99 -36.78 -52.27
N ASP A 447 23.16 -36.50 -51.66
CA ASP A 447 24.27 -35.85 -52.38
C ASP A 447 24.76 -36.72 -53.55
N LYS A 448 24.95 -38.02 -53.33
CA LYS A 448 25.27 -38.98 -54.40
C LYS A 448 24.26 -38.90 -55.53
N ALA A 449 22.96 -38.91 -55.22
CA ALA A 449 21.89 -38.82 -56.20
C ALA A 449 21.98 -37.54 -57.05
N VAL A 450 22.17 -36.38 -56.41
CA VAL A 450 22.30 -35.09 -57.11
C VAL A 450 23.53 -35.05 -58.01
N LYS A 451 24.66 -35.60 -57.57
CA LYS A 451 25.89 -35.64 -58.38
C LYS A 451 25.76 -36.61 -59.54
N GLU A 452 25.15 -37.78 -59.33
CA GLU A 452 24.85 -38.74 -60.40
C GLU A 452 23.87 -38.16 -61.43
N ALA A 453 22.83 -37.44 -61.00
CA ALA A 453 21.90 -36.78 -61.92
C ALA A 453 22.60 -35.73 -62.79
N LYS A 454 23.58 -35.00 -62.24
CA LYS A 454 24.42 -34.08 -63.02
C LYS A 454 25.28 -34.83 -64.04
N GLN A 455 25.90 -35.95 -63.66
CA GLN A 455 26.67 -36.79 -64.58
C GLN A 455 25.80 -37.33 -65.72
N GLU A 456 24.58 -37.77 -65.41
CA GLU A 456 23.62 -38.24 -66.41
C GLU A 456 23.26 -37.16 -67.43
N GLU A 457 23.00 -35.93 -66.97
CA GLU A 457 22.71 -34.81 -67.87
C GLU A 457 23.93 -34.44 -68.72
N THR A 458 25.12 -34.42 -68.14
CA THR A 458 26.37 -34.21 -68.90
C THR A 458 26.53 -35.26 -70.00
N LEU A 459 26.28 -36.55 -69.71
CA LEU A 459 26.37 -37.62 -70.72
C LEU A 459 25.30 -37.49 -71.81
N LYS A 460 24.08 -37.06 -71.48
CA LYS A 460 23.02 -36.80 -72.49
C LYS A 460 23.38 -35.65 -73.42
N VAL A 461 23.90 -34.56 -72.85
CA VAL A 461 24.37 -33.40 -73.63
C VAL A 461 25.54 -33.82 -74.52
N LEU A 462 26.49 -34.59 -73.98
CA LEU A 462 27.60 -35.16 -74.73
C LEU A 462 27.09 -35.98 -75.94
N GLU A 463 26.23 -36.97 -75.70
CA GLU A 463 25.66 -37.80 -76.77
C GLU A 463 24.95 -36.97 -77.85
N ALA A 464 24.15 -35.97 -77.44
CA ALA A 464 23.45 -35.09 -78.37
C ALA A 464 24.40 -34.20 -79.20
N ASN A 465 25.44 -33.66 -78.58
CA ASN A 465 26.45 -32.85 -79.25
C ASN A 465 27.18 -33.69 -80.31
N TRP A 466 27.68 -34.86 -79.91
CA TRP A 466 28.49 -35.73 -80.77
C TRP A 466 27.68 -36.39 -81.90
N ALA A 467 26.37 -36.59 -81.72
CA ALA A 467 25.48 -37.00 -82.81
C ALA A 467 25.32 -35.93 -83.91
N GLY A 468 25.57 -34.66 -83.59
CA GLY A 468 25.39 -33.53 -84.51
C GLY A 468 26.65 -33.05 -85.23
N ILE A 469 27.83 -33.59 -84.90
CA ILE A 469 29.11 -33.17 -85.48
C ILE A 469 29.24 -33.66 -86.93
N ILE A 470 29.61 -32.75 -87.83
CA ILE A 470 29.75 -33.01 -89.26
C ILE A 470 31.13 -32.53 -89.71
N PHE A 471 31.88 -33.41 -90.40
CA PHE A 471 33.15 -33.02 -91.00
C PHE A 471 32.94 -32.05 -92.17
N VAL A 472 33.74 -30.99 -92.19
CA VAL A 472 33.77 -30.01 -93.27
C VAL A 472 34.68 -30.54 -94.38
N MET A 473 34.16 -30.59 -95.59
CA MET A 473 34.94 -30.92 -96.77
C MET A 473 35.39 -29.62 -97.46
N THR A 474 36.69 -29.46 -97.64
CA THR A 474 37.29 -28.36 -98.39
C THR A 474 37.94 -28.89 -99.66
N PRO A 475 37.70 -28.29 -100.85
CA PRO A 475 38.32 -28.74 -102.08
C PRO A 475 39.84 -28.57 -102.01
N TYR A 476 40.59 -29.52 -102.56
CA TYR A 476 42.04 -29.39 -102.70
C TYR A 476 42.38 -28.37 -103.80
N ASP A 477 43.30 -27.44 -103.51
CA ASP A 477 43.61 -26.30 -104.40
C ASP A 477 44.11 -26.70 -105.79
N LYS A 478 44.74 -27.88 -105.93
CA LYS A 478 45.33 -28.33 -107.21
C LYS A 478 44.45 -29.33 -107.96
N ASP A 479 43.56 -30.02 -107.25
CA ASP A 479 42.57 -30.93 -107.83
C ASP A 479 41.23 -30.80 -107.06
N PRO A 480 40.27 -30.02 -107.58
CA PRO A 480 38.98 -29.84 -106.95
C PRO A 480 38.14 -31.11 -106.81
N GLU A 481 38.49 -32.21 -107.50
CA GLU A 481 37.80 -33.50 -107.38
C GLU A 481 38.15 -34.26 -106.08
N VAL A 482 39.23 -33.86 -105.39
CA VAL A 482 39.65 -34.48 -104.12
C VAL A 482 39.24 -33.59 -102.92
N PRO A 483 38.21 -33.98 -102.14
CA PRO A 483 37.84 -33.24 -100.93
C PRO A 483 38.79 -33.58 -99.78
N LEU A 484 39.35 -32.55 -99.15
CA LEU A 484 40.07 -32.65 -97.88
C LEU A 484 39.08 -32.55 -96.72
N LEU A 485 39.18 -33.46 -95.76
CA LEU A 485 38.34 -33.45 -94.56
C LEU A 485 39.00 -32.57 -93.48
N LYS A 486 38.19 -31.75 -92.83
CA LYS A 486 38.58 -30.95 -91.65
C LYS A 486 37.43 -30.99 -90.64
N MET A 487 37.74 -31.07 -89.36
CA MET A 487 36.77 -30.83 -88.29
C MET A 487 36.74 -29.32 -87.98
N ASP A 488 35.55 -28.76 -87.69
CA ASP A 488 35.44 -27.35 -87.32
C ASP A 488 36.26 -27.05 -86.06
N GLU A 489 36.83 -25.85 -85.97
CA GLU A 489 37.67 -25.45 -84.84
C GLU A 489 36.87 -25.45 -83.52
N LYS A 490 35.58 -25.10 -83.57
CA LYS A 490 34.70 -25.15 -82.40
C LYS A 490 34.44 -26.57 -81.92
N ASP A 491 34.27 -27.50 -82.86
CA ASP A 491 34.07 -28.92 -82.53
C ASP A 491 35.35 -29.53 -81.93
N PHE A 492 36.52 -29.05 -82.36
CA PHE A 492 37.80 -29.46 -81.76
C PHE A 492 38.00 -28.89 -80.35
N GLU A 493 37.66 -27.61 -80.12
CA GLU A 493 37.65 -27.04 -78.77
C GLU A 493 36.65 -27.77 -77.85
N GLN A 494 35.48 -28.14 -78.39
CA GLN A 494 34.47 -28.93 -77.69
C GLN A 494 35.00 -30.32 -77.32
N LEU A 495 35.74 -30.99 -78.21
CA LEU A 495 36.41 -32.27 -77.94
C LEU A 495 37.36 -32.19 -76.75
N GLU A 496 38.24 -31.19 -76.72
CA GLU A 496 39.18 -31.02 -75.60
C GLU A 496 38.44 -30.74 -74.28
N SER A 497 37.40 -29.90 -74.32
CA SER A 497 36.56 -29.59 -73.16
C SER A 497 35.79 -30.81 -72.64
N ASP A 498 35.22 -31.61 -73.54
CA ASP A 498 34.47 -32.82 -73.20
C ASP A 498 35.39 -33.89 -72.62
N LEU A 499 36.60 -34.06 -73.16
CA LEU A 499 37.62 -34.96 -72.61
C LEU A 499 38.03 -34.58 -71.18
N LEU A 500 38.20 -33.29 -70.89
CA LEU A 500 38.46 -32.80 -69.52
C LEU A 500 37.28 -33.08 -68.57
N THR A 501 36.06 -32.87 -69.07
CA THR A 501 34.83 -33.14 -68.31
C THR A 501 34.70 -34.64 -67.98
N LEU A 502 34.92 -35.51 -68.97
CA LEU A 502 34.91 -36.96 -68.81
C LEU A 502 36.02 -37.44 -67.87
N GLN A 503 37.22 -36.85 -67.93
CA GLN A 503 38.30 -37.16 -66.99
C GLN A 503 37.90 -36.87 -65.54
N SER A 504 37.20 -35.75 -65.30
CA SER A 504 36.64 -35.42 -63.99
C SER A 504 35.58 -36.44 -63.57
N MET A 505 34.72 -36.87 -64.48
CA MET A 505 33.66 -37.86 -64.21
C MET A 505 34.21 -39.25 -63.88
N VAL A 506 35.24 -39.71 -64.60
CA VAL A 506 35.93 -40.99 -64.32
C VAL A 506 36.65 -40.95 -62.97
N SER A 507 37.23 -39.80 -62.63
CA SER A 507 37.91 -39.57 -61.34
C SER A 507 36.95 -39.35 -60.17
N SER A 508 35.64 -39.30 -60.42
CA SER A 508 34.61 -39.11 -59.39
C SER A 508 34.63 -40.25 -58.37
N ARG A 509 34.15 -39.99 -57.15
CA ARG A 509 33.95 -41.05 -56.14
C ARG A 509 32.74 -41.94 -56.42
N TYR A 510 31.81 -41.50 -57.28
CA TYR A 510 30.58 -42.23 -57.58
C TYR A 510 30.78 -43.19 -58.75
N ASP A 511 30.43 -44.46 -58.56
CA ASP A 511 30.82 -45.53 -59.50
C ASP A 511 29.82 -45.75 -60.64
N PHE A 512 28.55 -45.39 -60.47
CA PHE A 512 27.47 -45.80 -61.39
C PHE A 512 27.72 -45.40 -62.86
N PHE A 513 28.15 -44.17 -63.11
CA PHE A 513 28.42 -43.67 -64.48
C PHE A 513 29.88 -43.81 -64.92
N LYS A 514 30.77 -44.40 -64.12
CA LYS A 514 32.20 -44.51 -64.48
C LYS A 514 32.42 -45.32 -65.74
N ALA A 515 31.78 -46.49 -65.86
CA ALA A 515 31.96 -47.36 -67.02
C ALA A 515 31.57 -46.66 -68.32
N GLN A 516 30.41 -45.99 -68.33
CA GLN A 516 29.94 -45.22 -69.48
C GLN A 516 30.83 -44.00 -69.77
N SER A 517 31.30 -43.30 -68.73
CA SER A 517 32.21 -42.15 -68.88
C SER A 517 33.57 -42.56 -69.46
N THR A 518 34.12 -43.70 -69.01
CA THR A 518 35.38 -44.25 -69.53
C THR A 518 35.26 -44.66 -70.99
N MET A 519 34.12 -45.28 -71.37
CA MET A 519 33.85 -45.64 -72.76
C MET A 519 33.86 -44.40 -73.66
N TRP A 520 33.07 -43.38 -73.31
CA TRP A 520 33.06 -42.10 -74.04
C TRP A 520 34.44 -41.43 -74.07
N GLN A 521 35.18 -41.47 -72.97
CA GLN A 521 36.53 -40.91 -72.92
C GLN A 521 37.47 -41.60 -73.94
N GLN A 522 37.42 -42.93 -74.04
CA GLN A 522 38.22 -43.69 -75.00
C GLN A 522 37.80 -43.42 -76.44
N GLU A 523 36.49 -43.37 -76.70
CA GLU A 523 35.96 -43.08 -78.05
C GLU A 523 36.37 -41.69 -78.52
N LEU A 524 36.20 -40.66 -77.69
CA LEU A 524 36.58 -39.28 -78.03
C LEU A 524 38.09 -39.12 -78.15
N GLN A 525 38.88 -39.79 -77.31
CA GLN A 525 40.33 -39.78 -77.44
C GLN A 525 40.77 -40.40 -78.78
N ASN A 526 40.17 -41.52 -79.18
CA ASN A 526 40.43 -42.15 -80.48
C ASN A 526 40.04 -41.22 -81.64
N VAL A 527 38.90 -40.52 -81.55
CA VAL A 527 38.50 -39.53 -82.55
C VAL A 527 39.55 -38.42 -82.67
N GLY A 528 40.03 -37.88 -81.54
CA GLY A 528 41.10 -36.87 -81.53
C GLY A 528 42.39 -37.35 -82.19
N GLU A 529 42.82 -38.58 -81.87
CA GLU A 529 44.02 -39.20 -82.45
C GLU A 529 43.87 -39.42 -83.96
N VAL A 530 42.73 -39.95 -84.41
CA VAL A 530 42.44 -40.19 -85.84
C VAL A 530 42.40 -38.88 -86.62
N ILE A 531 41.79 -37.83 -86.07
CA ILE A 531 41.72 -36.50 -86.72
C ILE A 531 43.13 -35.90 -86.86
N ALA A 532 43.97 -36.03 -85.84
CA ALA A 532 45.36 -35.55 -85.90
C ALA A 532 46.17 -36.28 -86.97
N ILE A 533 46.07 -37.62 -87.03
CA ILE A 533 46.75 -38.45 -88.04
C ILE A 533 46.22 -38.12 -89.44
N LEU A 534 44.90 -37.97 -89.60
CA LEU A 534 44.28 -37.61 -90.88
C LEU A 534 44.77 -36.25 -91.38
N ALA A 535 44.85 -35.26 -90.49
CA ALA A 535 45.38 -33.94 -90.84
C ALA A 535 46.86 -34.01 -91.28
N GLU A 536 47.69 -34.79 -90.58
CA GLU A 536 49.08 -34.99 -90.98
C GLU A 536 49.21 -35.73 -92.31
N LEU A 537 48.42 -36.78 -92.52
CA LEU A 537 48.39 -37.54 -93.76
C LEU A 537 47.93 -36.67 -94.94
N GLN A 538 46.85 -35.90 -94.76
CA GLN A 538 46.36 -34.96 -95.78
C GLN A 538 47.42 -33.90 -96.10
N ARG A 539 48.16 -33.39 -95.08
CA ARG A 539 49.26 -32.44 -95.27
C ARG A 539 50.43 -33.05 -96.06
N MET A 540 50.87 -34.25 -95.67
CA MET A 540 51.95 -34.96 -96.37
C MET A 540 51.57 -35.30 -97.81
N TRP A 541 50.37 -35.84 -98.01
CA TRP A 541 49.85 -36.16 -99.33
C TRP A 541 49.74 -34.92 -100.21
N SER A 542 49.18 -33.82 -99.69
CA SER A 542 49.06 -32.54 -100.43
C SER A 542 50.42 -31.95 -100.83
N TYR A 543 51.48 -32.28 -100.11
CA TYR A 543 52.86 -31.90 -100.44
C TYR A 543 53.51 -32.82 -101.48
N LEU A 544 53.24 -34.13 -101.41
CA LEU A 544 53.85 -35.15 -102.28
C LEU A 544 53.14 -35.30 -103.64
N GLU A 545 51.81 -35.16 -103.67
CA GLU A 545 50.98 -35.27 -104.89
C GLU A 545 51.54 -34.43 -106.07
N PRO A 546 51.86 -33.13 -105.89
CA PRO A 546 52.34 -32.30 -107.00
C PRO A 546 53.75 -32.66 -107.44
N LEU A 547 54.56 -33.20 -106.52
CA LEU A 547 55.93 -33.63 -106.82
C LEU A 547 55.91 -34.87 -107.72
N PHE A 548 55.03 -35.84 -107.45
CA PHE A 548 54.99 -37.11 -108.17
C PHE A 548 54.05 -37.14 -109.39
N ILE A 549 52.95 -36.37 -109.37
CA ILE A 549 51.94 -36.35 -110.43
C ILE A 549 52.07 -35.10 -111.31
N GLY A 550 52.44 -33.96 -110.73
CA GLY A 550 52.52 -32.67 -111.42
C GLY A 550 53.85 -32.35 -112.10
N SER A 551 54.90 -33.14 -111.93
CA SER A 551 56.22 -32.89 -112.54
C SER A 551 56.76 -34.12 -113.30
N ASP A 552 56.96 -33.96 -114.61
CA ASP A 552 57.54 -35.02 -115.48
C ASP A 552 59.01 -35.31 -115.13
N GLU A 553 59.73 -34.35 -114.53
CA GLU A 553 61.15 -34.48 -114.19
C GLU A 553 61.41 -35.34 -112.94
N ALA A 554 60.49 -35.37 -111.97
CA ALA A 554 60.66 -36.16 -110.74
C ALA A 554 60.22 -37.64 -110.89
N CYS A 555 59.38 -37.97 -111.88
CA CYS A 555 58.85 -39.32 -112.09
C CYS A 555 59.84 -40.26 -112.82
N GLY A 556 60.89 -39.71 -113.45
CA GLY A 556 61.87 -40.45 -114.24
C GLY A 556 62.58 -41.63 -113.52
N PRO A 557 63.04 -41.48 -112.26
CA PRO A 557 63.71 -42.57 -111.54
C PRO A 557 62.76 -43.58 -110.90
N CYS A 558 61.53 -43.19 -110.57
CA CYS A 558 60.55 -44.05 -109.88
C CYS A 558 59.73 -44.93 -110.82
N ARG A 559 59.69 -44.64 -112.14
CA ARG A 559 59.02 -45.49 -113.15
C ARG A 559 59.74 -46.81 -113.45
N TYR A 560 60.95 -47.01 -112.94
CA TYR A 560 61.80 -48.20 -113.19
C TYR A 560 61.95 -49.14 -111.98
N LEU A 561 61.23 -48.89 -110.89
CA LEU A 561 60.97 -49.85 -109.81
C LEU A 561 59.51 -50.30 -109.92
#